data_AF-A0A8J7G3P9-F1
#
_entry.id   AF-A0A8J7G3P9-F1
#
_cell.length_a   1.000
_cell.length_b   1.000
_cell.length_c   1.000
_cell.angle_alpha   90.00
_cell.angle_beta   90.00
_cell.angle_gamma   90.00
#
_symmetry.space_group_name_H-M   'P 1'
#
loop_
_entity.id
_entity.type
_entity.pdbx_description
1 polymer ?
#
loop_
_entity_poly.entity_id
_entity_poly.type
_entity_poly.pdbx_seq_one_letter_code
_entity_poly.pdbx_strand_id
1 'polypeptide(L)'
;MEIQLKEIERIEDPTGILAGVREEVHFVVRFEDEEDELYRADGIGVRLLIHVDEQAILAHFIYETADGAILQYELDEDELQALYEHYAQNK
;
A
#
# COMPACT_ATOMS: atom_id res chain seq x y z
N MET A 1 5.90 12.57 6.11
CA MET A 1 5.25 11.70 5.11
C MET A 1 3.75 12.02 5.04
N GLU A 2 3.23 12.28 3.85
CA GLU A 2 1.79 12.46 3.59
C GLU A 2 1.24 11.20 2.90
N ILE A 3 0.14 10.65 3.42
CA ILE A 3 -0.52 9.45 2.90
C ILE A 3 -1.88 9.86 2.32
N GLN A 4 -2.19 9.40 1.10
CA GLN A 4 -3.50 9.55 0.49
C GLN A 4 -4.04 8.20 0.04
N LEU A 5 -5.09 7.72 0.70
CA LEU A 5 -5.86 6.55 0.26
C LEU A 5 -6.59 6.87 -1.05
N LYS A 6 -6.43 6.01 -2.06
CA LYS A 6 -7.08 6.17 -3.37
C LYS A 6 -8.21 5.17 -3.57
N GLU A 7 -7.96 3.91 -3.26
CA GLU A 7 -8.90 2.84 -3.54
C GLU A 7 -8.72 1.67 -2.57
N ILE A 8 -9.84 1.02 -2.24
CA ILE A 8 -9.88 -0.25 -1.50
C ILE A 8 -10.73 -1.20 -2.35
N GLU A 9 -10.12 -2.27 -2.84
CA GLU A 9 -10.78 -3.32 -3.61
C GLU A 9 -10.79 -4.62 -2.83
N ARG A 10 -11.96 -5.26 -2.70
CA ARG A 10 -12.04 -6.60 -2.11
C ARG A 10 -11.71 -7.65 -3.17
N ILE A 11 -10.80 -8.56 -2.84
CA ILE A 11 -10.44 -9.66 -3.73
C ILE A 11 -11.50 -10.75 -3.64
N GLU A 12 -12.15 -11.04 -4.76
CA GLU A 12 -13.02 -12.21 -4.90
C GLU A 12 -12.15 -13.46 -5.11
N ASP A 13 -12.28 -14.46 -4.22
CA ASP A 13 -11.69 -15.77 -4.42
C ASP A 13 -12.73 -16.75 -5.00
N PRO A 14 -12.79 -16.92 -6.34
CA PRO A 14 -13.73 -17.84 -6.97
C PRO A 14 -13.39 -19.31 -6.68
N THR A 15 -12.18 -19.61 -6.21
CA THR A 15 -11.76 -20.99 -5.91
C THR A 15 -12.28 -21.45 -4.55
N GLY A 16 -12.50 -20.52 -3.62
CA GLY A 16 -12.87 -20.80 -2.23
C GLY A 16 -11.80 -21.55 -1.45
N ILE A 17 -10.55 -21.57 -1.93
CA ILE A 17 -9.43 -22.24 -1.28
C ILE A 17 -8.83 -21.34 -0.20
N LEU A 18 -8.88 -20.03 -0.40
CA LEU A 18 -8.30 -19.07 0.53
C LEU A 18 -9.27 -18.81 1.67
N ALA A 19 -8.80 -19.03 2.90
CA ALA A 19 -9.51 -18.59 4.09
C ALA A 19 -9.40 -17.07 4.22
N GLY A 20 -10.48 -16.46 4.71
CA GLY A 20 -10.55 -15.04 5.04
C GLY A 20 -10.68 -14.06 3.87
N VAL A 21 -10.86 -12.79 4.22
CA VAL A 21 -11.06 -11.68 3.29
C VAL A 21 -9.73 -10.99 3.00
N ARG A 22 -9.47 -10.73 1.72
CA ARG A 22 -8.33 -9.94 1.26
C ARG A 22 -8.80 -8.68 0.58
N GLU A 23 -8.07 -7.61 0.82
CA GLU A 23 -8.27 -6.33 0.16
C GLU A 23 -6.95 -5.87 -0.48
N GLU A 24 -7.06 -5.36 -1.71
CA GLU A 24 -6.01 -4.62 -2.40
C GLU A 24 -6.26 -3.13 -2.15
N VAL A 25 -5.26 -2.44 -1.59
CA VAL A 25 -5.40 -1.05 -1.16
C VAL A 25 -4.35 -0.20 -1.86
N HIS A 26 -4.80 0.85 -2.55
CA HIS A 26 -3.95 1.77 -3.28
C HIS A 26 -3.80 3.09 -2.52
N PHE A 27 -2.56 3.52 -2.37
CA PHE A 27 -2.17 4.80 -1.79
C PHE A 27 -1.30 5.59 -2.77
N VAL A 28 -1.33 6.91 -2.59
CA VAL A 28 -0.23 7.78 -3.01
C VAL A 28 0.46 8.28 -1.74
N VAL A 29 1.79 8.14 -1.69
CA VAL A 29 2.62 8.53 -0.55
C VAL A 29 3.63 9.58 -1.00
N ARG A 30 3.72 10.68 -0.26
CA ARG A 30 4.71 11.74 -0.49
C ARG A 30 5.66 11.84 0.70
N PHE A 31 6.94 11.70 0.42
CA PHE A 31 8.02 11.93 1.36
C PHE A 31 8.41 13.40 1.33
N GLU A 32 8.64 13.99 2.50
CA GLU A 32 8.98 15.42 2.64
C GLU A 32 10.49 15.64 2.56
N ASP A 33 11.28 14.62 2.89
CA ASP A 33 12.73 14.65 2.81
C ASP A 33 13.19 14.32 1.39
N GLU A 34 13.92 15.24 0.74
CA GLU A 34 14.45 15.05 -0.62
C GLU A 34 15.63 14.07 -0.66
N GLU A 35 16.24 13.75 0.49
CA GLU A 35 17.32 12.77 0.60
C GLU A 35 16.79 11.33 0.72
N ASP A 36 15.48 11.15 0.88
CA ASP A 36 14.82 9.85 0.97
C ASP A 36 14.88 9.10 -0.38
N GLU A 37 15.16 7.81 -0.35
CA GLU A 37 15.28 6.99 -1.56
C GLU A 37 13.96 6.83 -2.32
N LEU A 38 12.84 6.96 -1.61
CA LEU A 38 11.49 6.93 -2.15
C LEU A 38 10.95 8.32 -2.51
N TYR A 39 11.73 9.38 -2.26
CA TYR A 39 11.31 10.74 -2.58
C TYR A 39 11.04 10.89 -4.08
N ARG A 40 9.83 11.38 -4.40
CA ARG A 40 9.42 11.87 -5.72
C ARG A 40 8.52 13.07 -5.56
N ALA A 41 8.68 14.07 -6.42
CA ALA A 41 7.89 15.31 -6.37
C ALA A 41 6.36 15.07 -6.42
N ASP A 42 5.92 14.08 -7.20
CA ASP A 42 4.51 13.69 -7.31
C ASP A 42 4.09 12.57 -6.32
N GLY A 43 5.04 12.08 -5.52
CA GLY A 43 4.88 10.91 -4.67
C GLY A 43 5.00 9.59 -5.42
N ILE A 44 5.07 8.51 -4.65
CA ILE A 44 5.03 7.14 -5.13
C ILE A 44 3.64 6.54 -4.95
N GLY A 45 3.28 5.61 -5.82
CA GLY A 45 2.13 4.74 -5.62
C GLY A 45 2.53 3.56 -4.76
N VAL A 46 1.72 3.26 -3.73
CA VAL A 46 1.88 2.05 -2.92
C VAL A 46 0.64 1.21 -3.03
N ARG A 47 0.81 -0.07 -3.31
CA ARG A 47 -0.26 -1.06 -3.28
C ARG A 47 0.00 -2.05 -2.16
N LEU A 48 -0.94 -2.16 -1.23
CA LEU A 48 -0.91 -3.16 -0.16
C LEU A 48 -1.91 -4.27 -0.43
N LEU A 49 -1.48 -5.51 -0.19
CA LEU A 49 -2.37 -6.66 -0.08
C LEU A 49 -2.59 -6.97 1.40
N ILE A 50 -3.82 -6.84 1.88
CA ILE A 50 -4.15 -6.97 3.31
C ILE A 50 -5.03 -8.20 3.53
N HIS A 51 -4.70 -9.01 4.54
CA HIS A 51 -5.59 -10.02 5.09
C HIS A 51 -6.42 -9.40 6.21
N VAL A 52 -7.70 -9.12 5.93
CA VAL A 52 -8.57 -8.37 6.84
C VAL A 52 -8.79 -9.10 8.16
N ASP A 53 -9.04 -10.41 8.12
CA ASP A 53 -9.34 -11.17 9.34
C ASP A 53 -8.12 -11.40 10.24
N GLU A 54 -6.92 -11.41 9.66
CA GLU A 54 -5.66 -11.61 10.39
C GLU A 54 -4.98 -10.27 10.73
N GLN A 55 -5.56 -9.15 10.25
CA GLN A 55 -5.02 -7.81 10.46
C GLN A 55 -3.56 -7.68 10.02
N ALA A 56 -3.23 -8.30 8.88
CA ALA A 56 -1.86 -8.45 8.40
C ALA A 56 -1.69 -7.93 6.97
N ILE A 57 -0.55 -7.28 6.70
CA ILE A 57 -0.10 -7.00 5.33
C ILE A 57 0.58 -8.27 4.79
N LEU A 58 0.08 -8.79 3.68
CA LEU A 58 0.62 -9.98 3.01
C LEU A 58 1.72 -9.64 2.01
N ALA A 59 1.60 -8.50 1.35
CA ALA A 59 2.56 -8.00 0.38
C ALA A 59 2.39 -6.50 0.18
N HIS A 60 3.45 -5.85 -0.30
CA HIS A 60 3.39 -4.47 -0.78
C HIS A 60 4.14 -4.34 -2.10
N PHE A 61 3.76 -3.34 -2.90
CA PHE A 61 4.43 -2.99 -4.15
C PHE A 61 4.49 -1.48 -4.28
N ILE A 62 5.64 -0.98 -4.71
CA ILE A 62 5.86 0.44 -4.98
C ILE A 62 5.90 0.66 -6.50
N TYR A 63 5.26 1.71 -6.98
CA TYR A 63 5.24 2.08 -8.38
C TYR A 63 5.28 3.59 -8.61
N GLU A 64 5.79 4.00 -9.76
CA GLU A 64 5.73 5.40 -10.21
C GLU A 64 4.28 5.81 -10.47
N THR A 65 3.88 6.96 -9.94
CA THR A 65 2.53 7.50 -10.18
C THR A 65 2.31 7.95 -11.62
N ALA A 66 3.38 8.26 -12.36
CA ALA A 66 3.32 8.78 -13.72
C ALA A 66 3.03 7.70 -14.78
N ASP A 67 3.67 6.53 -14.68
CA ASP A 67 3.62 5.48 -15.71
C ASP A 67 3.38 4.07 -15.16
N GLY A 68 3.27 3.91 -13.83
CA GLY A 68 3.06 2.62 -13.19
C GLY A 68 4.28 1.71 -13.18
N ALA A 69 5.48 2.22 -13.50
CA ALA A 69 6.70 1.43 -13.44
C ALA A 69 6.96 0.96 -12.00
N ILE A 70 7.16 -0.35 -11.81
CA ILE A 70 7.46 -0.92 -10.50
C ILE A 70 8.84 -0.48 -10.06
N LEU A 71 8.92 0.01 -8.82
CA LEU A 71 10.17 0.39 -8.18
C LEU A 71 10.71 -0.78 -7.34
N GLN A 72 12.01 -1.04 -7.46
CA GLN A 72 12.69 -2.12 -6.72
C GLN A 72 13.18 -1.63 -5.35
N TYR A 73 12.25 -1.02 -4.60
CA TYR A 73 12.46 -0.62 -3.22
C TYR A 73 11.42 -1.32 -2.34
N GLU A 74 11.68 -1.33 -1.05
CA GLU A 74 10.77 -1.86 -0.04
C GLU A 74 10.46 -0.76 0.96
N LEU A 75 9.24 -0.78 1.50
CA LEU A 75 8.90 0.02 2.66
C LEU A 75 9.43 -0.67 3.91
N ASP A 76 9.92 0.13 4.85
CA ASP A 76 10.31 -0.38 6.16
C ASP A 76 9.08 -0.70 7.04
N GLU A 77 9.32 -1.27 8.22
CA GLU A 77 8.25 -1.67 9.13
C GLU A 77 7.42 -0.48 9.63
N ASP A 78 8.05 0.68 9.86
CA ASP A 78 7.40 1.87 10.40
C ASP A 78 6.48 2.50 9.34
N GLU A 79 6.92 2.53 8.08
CA GLU A 79 6.16 3.00 6.92
C GLU A 79 4.96 2.09 6.62
N LEU A 80 5.16 0.76 6.63
CA LEU A 80 4.08 -0.21 6.44
C LEU A 80 3.04 -0.09 7.54
N GLN A 81 3.48 0.10 8.79
CA GLN A 81 2.59 0.30 9.93
C GLN A 81 1.76 1.59 9.76
N ALA A 82 2.38 2.69 9.35
CA ALA A 82 1.67 3.95 9.11
C ALA A 82 0.60 3.83 8.01
N LEU A 83 0.89 3.11 6.93
CA LEU A 83 -0.10 2.85 5.87
C LEU A 83 -1.25 1.96 6.37
N TYR A 84 -0.94 0.92 7.15
CA TYR A 84 -1.96 0.05 7.73
C TYR A 84 -2.90 0.82 8.67
N GLU A 85 -2.36 1.66 9.54
CA GLU A 85 -3.14 2.52 10.43
C GLU A 85 -4.02 3.48 9.64
N HIS A 86 -3.49 4.10 8.58
CA HIS A 86 -4.26 4.98 7.71
C HIS A 86 -5.42 4.22 7.02
N TYR A 87 -5.18 3.00 6.52
CA TYR A 87 -6.25 2.16 5.98
C TYR A 87 -7.31 1.81 7.05
N ALA A 88 -6.88 1.39 8.24
CA ALA A 88 -7.79 0.99 9.32
C ALA A 88 -8.72 2.13 9.78
N GLN A 89 -8.26 3.39 9.69
CA GLN A 89 -9.04 4.57 10.02
C GLN A 89 -10.03 5.02 8.93
N ASN A 90 -9.80 4.61 7.68
CA ASN A 90 -10.56 5.07 6.50
C ASN A 90 -11.33 3.96 5.77
N LYS A 91 -11.42 2.76 6.37
CA LYS A 91 -12.23 1.63 5.89
C LYS A 91 -13.72 1.84 6.15
#